data_AF-A0AA39LIC6-F1
#
_entry.id   AF-A0AA39LIC6-F1
#
_cell.length_a   1.000
_cell.length_b   1.000
_cell.length_c   1.000
_cell.angle_alpha   90.00
_cell.angle_beta   90.00
_cell.angle_gamma   90.00
#
_symmetry.space_group_name_H-M   'P 1'
#
loop_
_entity.id
_entity.type
_entity.pdbx_description
1 polymer ?
#
loop_
_entity_poly.entity_id
_entity_poly.type
_entity_poly.pdbx_seq_one_letter_code
_entity_poly.pdbx_strand_id
1 'polypeptide(L)'
;MGKPFSDCIKHICGVVVNVRKNTEKVAECSTSLMLIMSVYVTVWARDADNKEISMYIAGIIKKALDILIHKTLFYVTHTFQGPTSRPELMYTV
;
A
#
# COMPACT_ATOMS: atom_id res chain seq x y z
N MET A 1 -2.32 -14.81 -9.57
CA MET A 1 -3.35 -13.76 -9.35
C MET A 1 -4.71 -14.44 -9.36
N GLY A 2 -5.53 -14.24 -8.32
CA GLY A 2 -6.83 -14.90 -8.19
C GLY A 2 -7.95 -14.24 -9.01
N LYS A 3 -9.14 -14.87 -9.05
CA LYS A 3 -10.36 -14.35 -9.71
C LYS A 3 -10.69 -12.87 -9.43
N PRO A 4 -10.47 -12.29 -8.24
CA PRO A 4 -10.85 -10.90 -7.97
C PRO A 4 -10.14 -9.85 -8.83
N PHE A 5 -9.00 -10.20 -9.43
CA PHE A 5 -8.18 -9.31 -10.24
C PHE A 5 -8.27 -9.63 -11.74
N SER A 6 -9.15 -10.54 -12.17
CA SER A 6 -9.21 -10.98 -13.59
C SER A 6 -9.35 -9.81 -14.56
N ASP A 7 -10.14 -8.82 -14.19
CA ASP A 7 -10.54 -7.72 -15.07
C ASP A 7 -9.47 -6.61 -15.14
N CYS A 8 -8.59 -6.55 -14.14
CA CYS A 8 -7.55 -5.53 -14.02
C CYS A 8 -6.12 -6.10 -14.03
N ILE A 9 -5.93 -7.40 -14.21
CA ILE A 9 -4.61 -8.06 -14.13
C ILE A 9 -3.58 -7.48 -15.09
N LYS A 10 -4.01 -7.07 -16.30
CA LYS A 10 -3.14 -6.43 -17.30
C LYS A 10 -2.57 -5.08 -16.84
N HIS A 11 -3.22 -4.45 -15.86
CA HIS A 11 -2.82 -3.19 -15.25
C HIS A 11 -1.97 -3.38 -14.00
N ILE A 12 -1.71 -4.62 -13.55
CA ILE A 12 -0.88 -4.90 -12.38
C ILE A 12 0.47 -5.41 -12.84
N CYS A 13 1.54 -4.71 -12.44
CA CYS A 13 2.92 -5.10 -12.71
C CYS A 13 3.44 -6.12 -11.68
N GLY A 14 3.00 -6.00 -10.42
CA GLY A 14 3.45 -6.88 -9.35
C GLY A 14 2.97 -6.44 -7.98
N VAL A 15 3.35 -7.22 -6.97
CA VAL A 15 3.05 -6.96 -5.55
C VAL A 15 4.34 -7.05 -4.75
N VAL A 16 4.56 -6.07 -3.88
CA VAL A 16 5.70 -6.00 -2.98
C VAL A 16 5.20 -6.03 -1.54
N VAL A 17 5.78 -6.90 -0.72
CA VAL A 17 5.51 -6.95 0.73
C VAL A 17 6.75 -6.47 1.47
N ASN A 18 6.62 -5.36 2.17
CA ASN A 18 7.68 -4.77 2.96
C ASN A 18 7.39 -5.01 4.44
N VAL A 19 8.20 -5.85 5.09
CA VAL A 19 8.14 -6.08 6.54
C VAL A 19 9.16 -5.16 7.19
N ARG A 20 8.70 -4.22 8.02
CA ARG A 20 9.57 -3.30 8.75
C ARG A 20 9.38 -3.47 10.25
N LYS A 21 10.50 -3.54 10.97
CA LYS A 21 10.49 -3.40 12.43
C LYS A 21 10.17 -1.94 12.72
N ASN A 22 9.05 -1.68 13.42
CA ASN A 22 8.75 -0.32 13.81
C ASN A 22 9.65 0.04 15.00
N THR A 23 10.65 0.91 14.79
CA THR A 23 11.54 1.41 15.85
C THR A 23 11.11 2.80 16.33
N GLU A 24 9.90 3.25 15.99
CA GLU A 24 9.42 4.54 16.45
C GLU A 24 9.17 4.51 17.97
N LYS A 25 9.94 5.39 18.64
CA LYS A 25 10.07 5.56 20.08
C LYS A 25 8.71 5.94 20.67
N VAL A 26 8.07 5.00 21.36
CA VAL A 26 7.03 5.35 22.32
C VAL A 26 7.77 5.78 23.59
N ALA A 27 7.91 7.09 23.77
CA ALA A 27 8.16 7.69 25.08
C ALA A 27 6.86 7.59 25.90
N GLU A 28 6.42 6.38 26.19
CA GLU A 28 5.43 6.10 27.22
C GLU A 28 5.91 4.83 27.93
N CYS A 29 6.47 5.08 29.10
CA CYS A 29 6.88 4.09 30.06
C CYS A 29 5.65 3.29 30.50
N SER A 30 5.56 2.01 30.15
CA SER A 30 5.09 0.97 31.06
C SER A 30 5.36 -0.42 30.45
N THR A 31 5.96 -1.27 31.27
CA THR A 31 6.29 -2.69 31.12
C THR A 31 5.35 -3.52 30.20
N SER A 32 5.61 -3.48 28.89
CA SER A 32 5.50 -4.61 27.95
C SER A 32 5.92 -4.12 26.57
N LEU A 33 7.20 -4.28 26.23
CA LEU A 33 7.76 -3.88 24.94
C LEU A 33 7.29 -4.86 23.84
N MET A 34 6.01 -4.81 23.47
CA MET A 34 5.53 -5.48 22.26
C MET A 34 6.14 -4.75 21.06
N LEU A 35 7.13 -5.38 20.44
CA LEU A 35 7.69 -4.93 19.17
C LEU A 35 6.58 -4.95 18.11
N ILE A 36 5.99 -3.80 17.81
CA ILE A 36 5.01 -3.67 16.74
C ILE A 36 5.76 -3.85 15.41
N MET A 37 5.58 -5.01 14.76
CA MET A 37 6.04 -5.21 13.39
C MET A 37 4.99 -4.63 12.44
N SER A 38 5.40 -3.72 11.57
CA SER A 38 4.52 -3.13 10.56
C SER A 38 4.73 -3.86 9.22
N VAL A 39 3.65 -4.43 8.69
CA VAL A 39 3.63 -5.05 7.36
C VAL A 39 2.98 -4.07 6.38
N TYR A 40 3.70 -3.71 5.33
CA TYR A 40 3.21 -2.87 4.25
C TYR A 40 3.05 -3.73 2.99
N VAL A 41 1.86 -3.74 2.41
CA VAL A 41 1.59 -4.38 1.11
C VAL A 41 1.45 -3.28 0.07
N THR A 42 2.23 -3.35 -0.99
CA THR A 42 2.23 -2.38 -2.10
C THR A 42 1.91 -3.10 -3.40
N VAL A 43 0.89 -2.64 -4.12
CA VAL A 43 0.53 -3.17 -5.44
C VAL A 43 0.96 -2.17 -6.49
N TRP A 44 1.73 -2.63 -7.47
CA TRP A 44 2.27 -1.78 -8.53
C TRP A 44 1.33 -1.83 -9.73
N ALA A 45 0.74 -0.69 -10.05
CA ALA A 45 -0.06 -0.51 -11.26
C ALA A 45 0.81 -0.03 -12.42
N ARG A 46 0.43 -0.41 -13.65
CA ARG A 46 1.16 -0.08 -14.89
C ARG A 46 1.00 1.37 -15.31
N ASP A 47 -0.21 1.89 -15.16
CA ASP A 47 -0.58 3.21 -15.65
C ASP A 47 -0.91 4.12 -14.46
N ALA A 48 -0.06 5.13 -14.27
CA ALA A 48 -0.15 6.06 -13.15
C ALA A 48 -1.38 6.98 -13.27
N ASP A 49 -1.77 7.31 -14.50
CA ASP A 49 -2.75 8.35 -14.84
C ASP A 49 -4.18 7.78 -14.90
N ASN A 50 -4.31 6.46 -15.01
CA ASN A 50 -5.61 5.79 -15.00
C ASN A 50 -6.19 5.66 -13.59
N LYS A 51 -6.70 6.79 -13.08
CA LYS A 51 -7.28 6.92 -11.74
C LYS A 51 -8.42 5.93 -11.48
N GLU A 52 -9.30 5.69 -12.46
CA GLU A 52 -10.44 4.79 -12.32
C GLU A 52 -10.01 3.36 -12.05
N ILE A 53 -9.04 2.87 -12.83
CA ILE A 53 -8.48 1.52 -12.66
C ILE A 53 -7.74 1.41 -11.33
N SER A 54 -6.97 2.44 -10.95
CA SER A 54 -6.25 2.45 -9.68
C SER A 54 -7.19 2.47 -8.48
N MET A 55 -8.30 3.20 -8.53
CA MET A 55 -9.35 3.16 -7.50
C MET A 55 -10.07 1.80 -7.46
N TYR A 56 -10.34 1.19 -8.62
CA TYR A 56 -10.92 -0.15 -8.70
C TYR A 56 -10.01 -1.22 -8.07
N ILE A 57 -8.71 -1.20 -8.39
CA ILE A 57 -7.70 -2.07 -7.77
C ILE A 57 -7.65 -1.86 -6.25
N ALA A 58 -7.65 -0.60 -5.78
CA ALA A 58 -7.65 -0.27 -4.35
C ALA A 58 -8.90 -0.83 -3.65
N GLY A 59 -10.08 -0.76 -4.28
CA GLY A 59 -11.31 -1.36 -3.76
C GLY A 59 -11.23 -2.88 -3.62
N ILE A 60 -10.65 -3.58 -4.60
CA ILE A 60 -10.41 -5.03 -4.50
C ILE A 60 -9.44 -5.34 -3.35
N ILE A 61 -8.36 -4.57 -3.20
CA ILE A 61 -7.37 -4.75 -2.13
C ILE A 61 -8.01 -4.56 -0.76
N LYS A 62 -8.80 -3.49 -0.55
CA LYS A 62 -9.50 -3.27 0.72
C LYS A 62 -10.38 -4.46 1.11
N LYS A 63 -11.14 -4.99 0.15
CA LYS A 63 -12.00 -6.15 0.36
C LYS A 63 -11.20 -7.43 0.61
N ALA A 64 -10.14 -7.68 -0.16
CA ALA A 64 -9.36 -8.91 -0.07
C ALA A 64 -8.50 -9.00 1.20
N LEU A 65 -8.03 -7.86 1.71
CA LEU A 65 -7.21 -7.77 2.91
C LEU A 65 -8.01 -7.41 4.17
N ASP A 66 -9.34 -7.35 4.06
CA ASP A 66 -10.26 -6.94 5.15
C ASP A 66 -9.79 -5.65 5.85
N ILE A 67 -9.38 -4.66 5.05
CA ILE A 67 -8.89 -3.38 5.58
C ILE A 67 -10.10 -2.61 6.08
N LEU A 68 -10.09 -2.30 7.39
CA LEU A 68 -11.12 -1.49 8.05
C LEU A 68 -11.40 -0.21 7.26
N ILE A 69 -12.67 0.20 7.18
CA ILE A 69 -13.11 1.36 6.40
C ILE A 69 -12.35 2.65 6.75
N HIS A 70 -11.93 2.80 8.01
CA HIS A 70 -11.16 3.96 8.48
C HIS A 70 -9.67 3.90 8.15
N LYS A 71 -9.14 2.77 7.68
CA LYS A 71 -7.76 2.65 7.24
C LYS A 71 -7.64 3.09 5.78
N THR A 72 -6.82 4.11 5.59
CA THR A 72 -6.59 4.74 4.30
C THR A 72 -5.55 3.98 3.49
N LEU A 73 -5.82 3.75 2.21
CA LEU A 73 -4.82 3.35 1.23
C LEU A 73 -4.24 4.58 0.55
N PHE A 74 -2.92 4.59 0.38
CA PHE A 74 -2.22 5.67 -0.31
C PHE A 74 -1.88 5.24 -1.73
N TYR A 75 -2.34 6.00 -2.72
CA TYR A 75 -1.90 5.83 -4.10
C TYR A 75 -0.77 6.82 -4.39
N VAL A 76 0.36 6.28 -4.83
CA VAL A 76 1.59 7.04 -5.00
C VAL A 76 2.17 6.71 -6.36
N THR A 77 2.44 7.74 -7.17
CA THR A 77 3.00 7.55 -8.50
C THR A 77 4.51 7.30 -8.42
N HIS A 78 4.99 6.41 -9.27
CA HIS A 78 6.43 6.24 -9.47
C HIS A 78 6.96 7.44 -10.27
N THR A 79 7.33 8.53 -9.59
CA THR A 79 8.28 9.48 -10.15
C THR A 79 9.67 8.89 -9.94
N PHE A 80 10.26 8.29 -10.97
CA PHE A 80 11.65 7.84 -10.88
C PHE A 80 12.55 9.07 -10.75
N GLN A 81 12.97 9.39 -9.52
CA GLN A 81 13.89 10.49 -9.22
C GLN A 81 15.19 10.01 -8.53
N GLY A 82 15.43 8.68 -8.50
CA GLY A 82 16.61 8.08 -7.85
C GLY A 82 16.28 7.25 -6.58
N PRO A 83 17.30 6.68 -5.92
CA PRO A 83 17.14 5.70 -4.83
C PRO A 83 16.58 6.27 -3.51
N THR A 84 16.42 7.59 -3.40
CA THR A 84 16.00 8.29 -2.16
C THR A 84 14.76 9.16 -2.33
N SER A 85 14.15 9.17 -3.52
CA SER A 85 13.02 10.04 -3.80
C SER A 85 11.78 9.56 -3.07
N ARG A 86 11.22 10.42 -2.22
CA ARG A 86 9.96 10.14 -1.54
C ARG A 86 8.85 10.23 -2.59
N PRO A 87 8.09 9.16 -2.83
CA PRO A 87 7.09 9.17 -3.88
C PRO A 87 5.93 10.12 -3.49
N GLU A 88 5.39 10.83 -4.47
CA GLU A 88 4.39 11.89 -4.27
C GLU A 88 2.98 11.31 -4.11
N LEU A 89 2.35 11.58 -2.97
CA LEU A 89 0.99 11.12 -2.68
C LEU A 89 0.02 11.84 -3.62
N MET A 90 -0.67 11.08 -4.47
CA MET A 90 -1.67 11.68 -5.36
C MET A 90 -3.06 11.68 -4.74
N TYR A 91 -3.47 10.59 -4.11
CA TYR A 91 -4.77 10.53 -3.44
C TYR A 91 -4.84 9.40 -2.41
N THR A 92 -5.81 9.57 -1.52
CA THR A 92 -6.18 8.64 -0.44
C THR A 92 -7.47 7.91 -0.80
N VAL A 93 -7.49 6.59 -0.61
CA VAL A 93 -8.66 5.73 -0.89
C VAL A 93 -9.16 5.09 0.39
#